data_AF-A0AAV5YYI7-F1
#
_entry.id   AF-A0AAV5YYI7-F1
#
_cell.length_a   1.000
_cell.length_b   1.000
_cell.length_c   1.000
_cell.angle_alpha   90.00
_cell.angle_beta   90.00
_cell.angle_gamma   90.00
#
_symmetry.space_group_name_H-M   'P 1'
#
loop_
_entity.id
_entity.type
_entity.pdbx_description
1 polymer ?
#
loop_
_entity_poly.entity_id
_entity_poly.type
_entity_poly.pdbx_seq_one_letter_code
_entity_poly.pdbx_strand_id
1 'polypeptide(L)' 'MTTVKAIIVGALLGAGAGGLLTACGSMPHGPTYTDAELQAACERRGGWWRGNLIPGYCESQSTALP' A
#
# COMPACT_ATOMS: atom_id res chain seq x y z
N MET A 1 41.16 3.41 -9.70
CA MET A 1 40.01 4.22 -9.21
C MET A 1 38.63 3.68 -9.65
N THR A 2 38.51 2.95 -10.76
CA THR A 2 37.22 2.44 -11.29
C THR A 2 36.64 1.24 -10.52
N THR A 3 37.49 0.33 -10.02
CA THR A 3 37.07 -0.92 -9.34
C THR A 3 36.34 -0.67 -8.02
N VAL A 4 36.81 0.29 -7.22
CA VAL A 4 36.21 0.65 -5.93
C VAL A 4 34.80 1.23 -6.12
N LYS A 5 34.62 2.02 -7.18
CA LYS A 5 33.33 2.64 -7.51
C LYS A 5 32.29 1.58 -7.92
N ALA A 6 32.71 0.56 -8.67
CA ALA A 6 31.85 -0.56 -9.07
C ALA A 6 31.41 -1.41 -7.86
N ILE A 7 32.31 -1.65 -6.89
CA ILE A 7 31.99 -2.39 -5.66
C ILE A 7 30.96 -1.65 -4.81
N ILE A 8 31.14 -0.34 -4.62
CA ILE A 8 30.21 0.49 -3.83
C ILE A 8 28.82 0.50 -4.47
N VAL A 9 28.75 0.68 -5.79
CA VAL A 9 27.47 0.66 -6.53
C VAL A 9 26.79 -0.70 -6.42
N GLY A 10 27.54 -1.80 -6.57
CA GLY A 10 27.00 -3.15 -6.40
C GLY A 10 26.46 -3.41 -4.99
N ALA A 11 27.17 -2.94 -3.95
CA ALA A 11 26.72 -3.06 -2.56
C ALA A 11 25.42 -2.27 -2.29
N LEU A 12 25.31 -1.05 -2.82
CA LEU A 12 24.11 -0.22 -2.67
C LEU A 12 22.89 -0.84 -3.39
N LEU A 13 23.10 -1.36 -4.60
CA LEU A 13 22.05 -2.06 -5.36
C LEU A 13 21.59 -3.33 -4.64
N GLY A 14 22.52 -4.12 -4.10
CA GLY A 14 22.21 -5.32 -3.33
C GLY A 14 21.43 -5.02 -2.05
N ALA A 15 21.83 -3.99 -1.30
CA ALA A 15 21.12 -3.55 -0.09
C ALA A 15 19.72 -3.01 -0.40
N GLY A 16 19.56 -2.23 -1.48
CA GLY A 16 18.27 -1.71 -1.91
C GLY A 16 17.30 -2.82 -2.32
N ALA A 17 17.75 -3.77 -3.14
CA ALA A 17 16.93 -4.91 -3.56
C ALA A 17 16.57 -5.82 -2.37
N GLY A 18 17.52 -6.08 -1.47
CA GLY A 18 17.27 -6.85 -0.25
C GLY A 18 16.23 -6.21 0.67
N GLY A 19 16.31 -4.90 0.88
CA GLY A 19 15.36 -4.16 1.72
C GLY A 19 13.93 -4.12 1.15
N LEU A 20 13.79 -4.04 -0.18
CA LEU A 20 12.47 -4.06 -0.83
C LEU A 20 11.77 -5.42 -0.70
N LEU A 21 12.54 -6.50 -0.85
CA LEU A 21 12.01 -7.86 -0.76
C LEU A 21 11.62 -8.23 0.68
N THR A 22 12.40 -7.83 1.68
CA THR A 22 12.07 -8.07 3.09
C THR A 22 10.88 -7.23 3.55
N ALA A 23 10.74 -6.00 3.07
CA ALA A 23 9.59 -5.15 3.38
C ALA A 23 8.26 -5.73 2.85
N CYS A 24 8.24 -6.26 1.63
CA CYS A 24 7.03 -6.86 1.06
C CYS A 24 6.64 -8.17 1.77
N GLY A 25 7.61 -9.03 2.10
CA GLY A 25 7.36 -10.32 2.76
C GLY A 25 7.01 -10.26 4.25
N SER A 26 7.30 -9.14 4.92
CA SER A 26 7.01 -8.94 6.35
C SER A 26 5.80 -8.05 6.61
N MET A 27 5.07 -7.65 5.56
CA MET A 27 3.89 -6.81 5.74
C MET A 27 2.80 -7.60 6.49
N PRO A 28 2.37 -7.14 7.67
CA PRO A 28 1.30 -7.81 8.40
C PRO A 28 0.05 -7.82 7.52
N HIS A 29 -0.61 -8.98 7.44
CA HIS A 29 -1.91 -9.07 6.81
C HIS A 29 -2.85 -8.08 7.50
N GLY A 30 -3.44 -7.17 6.71
CA GLY A 30 -4.41 -6.23 7.23
C GLY A 30 -5.58 -6.97 7.90
N PRO A 31 -6.24 -6.34 8.88
CA PRO A 31 -7.42 -6.92 9.48
C PRO A 31 -8.46 -7.27 8.41
N THR A 32 -9.06 -8.45 8.51
CA THR A 32 -10.19 -8.83 7.67
C THR A 32 -11.43 -8.08 8.15
N TYR A 33 -11.93 -7.16 7.34
CA TYR A 33 -13.17 -6.46 7.62
C TYR A 33 -14.33 -7.12 6.89
N THR A 34 -15.48 -7.14 7.55
CA THR A 34 -16.77 -7.44 6.90
C THR A 34 -17.23 -6.24 6.06
N ASP A 35 -18.09 -6.49 5.07
CA ASP A 35 -18.68 -5.41 4.26
C ASP A 35 -19.42 -4.38 5.12
N ALA A 36 -20.06 -4.82 6.21
CA ALA A 36 -20.73 -3.93 7.15
C ALA A 36 -19.75 -2.99 7.89
N GLU A 37 -18.57 -3.50 8.27
CA GLU A 37 -17.52 -2.69 8.90
C GLU A 37 -16.90 -1.70 7.92
N LEU A 38 -16.70 -2.12 6.67
CA LEU A 38 -16.19 -1.26 5.61
C LEU A 38 -17.20 -0.16 5.25
N GLN A 39 -18.48 -0.49 5.17
CA GLN A 39 -19.56 0.47 4.98
C GLN A 39 -19.61 1.49 6.11
N ALA A 40 -19.62 1.03 7.37
CA ALA A 40 -19.62 1.91 8.53
C ALA A 40 -18.36 2.80 8.59
N ALA A 41 -17.20 2.29 8.16
CA ALA A 41 -15.99 3.10 8.05
C ALA A 41 -16.07 4.15 6.93
N CYS A 42 -16.66 3.79 5.79
CA CYS A 42 -16.87 4.69 4.66
C CYS A 42 -17.78 5.87 5.02
N GLU A 43 -18.94 5.56 5.60
CA GLU A 43 -19.96 6.55 5.96
C GLU A 43 -19.44 7.49 7.07
N ARG A 44 -18.69 6.96 8.05
CA ARG A 44 -18.02 7.79 9.08
C ARG A 44 -17.02 8.80 8.52
N ARG A 45 -16.40 8.50 7.37
CA ARG A 45 -15.46 9.39 6.69
C ARG A 45 -16.17 10.36 5.73
N GLY A 46 -17.50 10.35 5.68
CA GLY A 46 -18.29 11.15 4.75
C GLY A 46 -18.27 10.62 3.31
N GLY A 47 -17.84 9.38 3.10
CA GLY A 47 -17.91 8.70 1.81
C GLY A 47 -19.29 8.12 1.54
N TRP A 48 -19.50 7.72 0.28
CA TRP A 48 -20.72 7.05 -0.17
C TRP A 48 -20.42 5.60 -0.52
N TRP A 49 -21.05 4.66 0.20
CA TRP A 49 -20.92 3.24 -0.07
C TRP A 49 -21.63 2.80 -1.35
N ARG A 50 -20.96 2.01 -2.19
CA ARG A 50 -21.47 1.49 -3.47
C ARG A 50 -21.53 -0.04 -3.42
N GLY A 51 -22.74 -0.59 -3.32
CA GLY A 51 -22.97 -2.04 -3.21
C GLY A 51 -23.41 -2.75 -4.50
N ASN A 52 -23.64 -2.02 -5.60
CA ASN A 52 -24.44 -2.56 -6.73
C ASN A 52 -23.64 -2.93 -8.00
N LEU A 53 -22.47 -2.33 -8.27
CA LEU A 53 -21.73 -2.56 -9.53
C LEU A 53 -20.40 -3.29 -9.33
N ILE A 54 -19.70 -2.98 -8.24
CA ILE A 54 -18.53 -3.69 -7.72
C ILE A 54 -18.86 -3.98 -6.25
N PRO A 55 -18.63 -5.20 -5.75
CA PRO A 55 -18.92 -5.51 -4.36
C PRO A 55 -18.14 -4.56 -3.43
N GLY A 56 -18.90 -3.81 -2.64
CA GLY A 56 -18.48 -3.10 -1.43
C GLY A 56 -17.27 -2.17 -1.57
N TYR A 57 -17.39 -1.08 -2.34
CA TYR A 57 -16.38 -0.02 -2.33
C TYR A 57 -16.93 1.30 -1.80
N CYS A 58 -16.03 2.06 -1.16
CA CYS A 58 -16.31 3.40 -0.67
C CYS A 58 -15.93 4.44 -1.71
N GLU A 59 -16.89 5.24 -2.18
CA GLU A 59 -16.62 6.39 -3.03
C GLU A 59 -16.40 7.62 -2.14
N SER A 60 -15.22 8.22 -2.18
CA SER A 60 -14.94 9.50 -1.51
C SER A 60 -14.73 10.59 -2.54
N GLN A 61 -15.35 11.75 -2.33
CA GLN A 61 -14.98 12.99 -3.04
C GLN A 61 -13.67 13.54 -2.47
N SER A 62 -12.60 12.77 -2.58
CA SER A 62 -11.26 13.24 -2.30
C SER A 62 -10.70 13.82 -3.59
N THR A 63 -10.63 15.15 -3.68
CA THR A 63 -9.61 15.82 -4.50
C THR A 63 -8.30 15.08 -4.24
N ALA A 64 -7.74 14.48 -5.29
CA ALA A 64 -6.54 13.67 -5.19
C ALA A 64 -5.44 14.43 -4.44
N LEU A 65 -4.96 13.84 -3.33
CA LEU A 65 -3.68 14.09 -2.64
C LEU A 65 -3.35 15.55 -2.22
N PRO A 66 -3.02 15.82 -0.94
CA PRO A 66 -1.94 16.75 -0.64
C PRO A 66 -0.57 16.09 -0.89
#